data_AF-A0A925X1J0-F1
#
_entry.id   AF-A0A925X1J0-F1
#
_cell.length_a   1.000
_cell.length_b   1.000
_cell.length_c   1.000
_cell.angle_alpha   90.00
_cell.angle_beta   90.00
_cell.angle_gamma   90.00
#
_symmetry.space_group_name_H-M   'P 1'
#
loop_
_entity.id
_entity.type
_entity.pdbx_description
1 polymer ?
#
loop_
_entity_poly.entity_id
_entity_poly.type
_entity_poly.pdbx_seq_one_letter_code
_entity_poly.pdbx_strand_id
1 'polypeptide(L)' 'MTVFAALLMFNMPLHAADKVRIVLAGDSTVTDKAGWGLGFAELMTSDVELHNLSKGGR' A
#
# COMPACT_ATOMS: atom_id res chain seq x y z
N MET A 1 30.63 -10.88 29.70
CA MET A 1 30.81 -10.58 28.25
C MET A 1 29.71 -11.16 27.35
N THR A 2 28.76 -11.95 27.86
CA THR A 2 27.69 -12.59 27.07
C THR A 2 26.35 -11.84 27.08
N VAL A 3 26.04 -11.08 28.13
CA VAL A 3 24.75 -10.36 28.26
C VAL A 3 24.69 -9.10 27.38
N PHE A 4 25.83 -8.44 27.14
CA PHE A 4 25.91 -7.21 26.34
C PHE A 4 25.67 -7.44 24.84
N ALA A 5 26.04 -8.62 24.32
CA ALA A 5 25.84 -8.97 22.91
C ALA A 5 24.36 -9.23 22.57
N ALA A 6 23.59 -9.76 23.51
CA ALA A 6 22.15 -10.01 23.32
C ALA A 6 21.36 -8.71 23.19
N LEU A 7 21.71 -7.65 23.92
CA LEU A 7 21.02 -6.35 23.88
C LEU A 7 21.19 -5.62 22.53
N LEU A 8 22.30 -5.85 21.81
CA LEU A 8 22.56 -5.30 20.47
C LEU A 8 21.79 -6.03 19.36
N MET A 9 21.41 -7.29 19.55
CA MET A 9 20.69 -8.09 18.55
C MET A 9 19.19 -7.73 18.43
N PHE A 10 18.62 -7.04 19.43
CA PHE A 10 17.22 -6.60 19.43
C PHE A 10 16.98 -5.22 18.79
N ASN A 11 18.04 -4.49 18.44
CA ASN A 11 17.96 -3.13 17.91
C ASN A 11 18.28 -3.05 16.41
N MET A 12 18.03 -4.13 15.65
CA MET A 12 18.07 -4.00 14.20
C MET A 12 16.77 -3.31 13.76
N PRO A 13 16.83 -2.14 13.11
CA PRO A 13 15.65 -1.56 12.51
C PRO A 13 15.16 -2.53 11.45
N LEU A 14 13.95 -3.06 11.64
CA LEU A 14 13.23 -3.73 10.57
C LEU A 14 13.12 -2.70 9.46
N HIS A 15 13.85 -2.88 8.35
CA HIS A 15 13.68 -2.05 7.17
C HIS A 15 12.24 -2.25 6.71
N ALA A 16 11.36 -1.29 7.02
CA ALA A 16 10.06 -1.24 6.40
C ALA A 16 10.31 -1.07 4.91
N ALA A 17 10.01 -2.10 4.12
CA ALA A 17 10.11 -2.01 2.69
C ALA A 17 9.26 -0.82 2.22
N ASP A 18 9.82 0.03 1.35
CA ASP A 18 9.08 1.16 0.81
C ASP A 18 7.82 0.66 0.11
N LYS A 19 6.67 1.22 0.50
CA LYS A 19 5.39 0.84 -0.11
C LYS A 19 5.31 1.31 -1.55
N VAL A 20 4.84 0.46 -2.44
CA VAL A 20 4.54 0.83 -3.82
C VAL A 20 3.29 1.69 -3.85
N ARG A 21 3.37 2.90 -4.40
CA ARG A 21 2.20 3.77 -4.57
C ARG A 21 1.58 3.61 -5.95
N ILE A 22 0.28 3.34 -6.00
CA ILE A 22 -0.51 3.25 -7.22
C ILE A 22 -1.60 4.31 -7.19
N VAL A 23 -1.76 5.05 -8.28
CA VAL A 23 -2.84 6.04 -8.44
C VAL A 23 -3.72 5.61 -9.61
N LEU A 24 -5.01 5.40 -9.34
CA LEU A 24 -5.99 5.15 -10.39
C LEU A 24 -6.60 6.48 -10.85
N ALA A 25 -6.60 6.69 -12.16
CA ALA A 25 -7.29 7.80 -12.80
C ALA A 25 -8.14 7.25 -13.95
N GLY A 26 -9.36 7.77 -14.09
CA GLY A 26 -10.30 7.30 -15.08
C GLY A 26 -11.69 7.88 -14.91
N ASP A 27 -12.63 7.37 -15.70
CA ASP A 27 -14.03 7.76 -15.70
C ASP A 27 -14.86 6.90 -14.72
N SER A 28 -16.17 6.82 -14.95
CA SER A 28 -17.10 6.01 -14.15
C SER A 28 -16.71 4.54 -14.06
N THR A 29 -16.03 4.00 -15.07
CA THR A 29 -15.61 2.59 -15.13
C THR A 29 -14.48 2.26 -14.15
N VAL A 30 -13.79 3.26 -13.61
CA VAL A 30 -12.66 3.08 -12.67
C VAL A 30 -13.06 3.43 -11.22
N THR A 31 -14.17 4.15 -11.02
CA THR A 31 -14.61 4.59 -9.69
C THR A 31 -14.83 3.45 -8.70
N ASP A 32 -14.65 3.72 -7.41
CA ASP A 32 -14.94 2.74 -6.34
C ASP A 32 -16.43 2.40 -6.24
N LYS A 33 -17.31 3.27 -6.74
CA LYS A 33 -18.76 3.12 -6.60
C LYS A 33 -19.37 2.24 -7.69
N ALA A 34 -18.97 2.43 -8.94
CA ALA A 34 -19.60 1.79 -10.10
C ALA A 34 -18.59 1.11 -11.04
N GLY A 35 -17.30 1.38 -10.85
CA GLY A 35 -16.22 0.86 -11.64
C GLY A 35 -15.54 -0.34 -11.00
N TRP A 36 -14.45 -0.78 -11.63
CA TRP A 36 -13.64 -1.87 -11.12
C TRP A 36 -12.67 -1.46 -10.00
N GLY A 37 -12.57 -0.16 -9.67
CA GLY A 37 -11.57 0.37 -8.74
C GLY A 37 -11.59 -0.28 -7.37
N LEU A 38 -12.78 -0.57 -6.84
CA LEU A 38 -12.94 -1.27 -5.57
C LEU A 38 -12.39 -2.69 -5.63
N GLY A 39 -12.75 -3.45 -6.68
CA GLY A 39 -12.26 -4.82 -6.86
C GLY A 39 -10.74 -4.88 -7.06
N PHE A 40 -10.15 -3.89 -7.74
CA PHE A 40 -8.70 -3.79 -7.83
C PHE A 40 -8.06 -3.48 -6.47
N ALA A 41 -8.68 -2.61 -5.66
CA ALA A 41 -8.20 -2.29 -4.32
C ALA A 41 -8.19 -3.52 -3.39
N GLU A 42 -9.21 -4.37 -3.46
CA GLU A 42 -9.32 -5.59 -2.66
C GLU A 42 -8.26 -6.65 -2.98
N LEU A 43 -7.64 -6.58 -4.16
CA LEU A 43 -6.57 -7.48 -4.59
C LEU A 43 -5.17 -7.00 -4.16
N MET A 44 -5.06 -5.81 -3.58
CA MET A 44 -3.76 -5.25 -3.20
C MET A 44 -3.24 -5.85 -1.90
N THR A 45 -1.93 -6.08 -1.86
CA THR A 45 -1.19 -6.48 -0.67
C THR A 45 -0.83 -5.27 0.21
N SER A 46 -0.44 -5.51 1.46
CA SER A 46 -0.25 -4.45 2.48
C SER A 46 0.95 -3.52 2.23
N ASP A 47 1.84 -3.92 1.32
CA ASP A 47 2.97 -3.17 0.78
C ASP A 47 2.56 -2.20 -0.34
N VAL A 48 1.28 -2.12 -0.70
CA VAL A 48 0.76 -1.16 -1.68
C VAL A 48 -0.03 -0.04 -0.99
N GLU A 49 0.20 1.18 -1.43
CA GLU A 49 -0.61 2.36 -1.13
C GLU A 49 -1.41 2.75 -2.39
N LEU A 50 -2.72 2.47 -2.40
CA LEU A 50 -3.59 2.73 -3.54
C LEU A 50 -4.45 3.99 -3.32
N HIS A 51 -4.44 4.90 -4.31
CA HIS A 51 -5.29 6.09 -4.33
C HIS A 51 -6.16 6.11 -5.59
N ASN A 52 -7.48 6.03 -5.44
CA ASN A 52 -8.39 6.15 -6.58
C ASN A 52 -8.88 7.60 -6.75
N LEU A 53 -8.41 8.26 -7.81
CA LEU A 53 -8.78 9.63 -8.17
C LEU A 53 -9.74 9.69 -9.37
N SER A 54 -10.29 8.55 -9.78
CA SER A 54 -11.25 8.48 -10.88
C SER A 54 -12.56 9.21 -10.56
N LYS A 55 -13.20 9.74 -11.60
CA LYS A 55 -14.44 10.50 -11.49
C LYS A 55 -15.27 10.32 -12.74
N GLY A 56 -16.51 9.85 -12.59
CA GLY A 56 -17.45 9.74 -13.69
C GLY A 56 -17.85 11.09 -14.28
N GLY A 57 -18.00 11.14 -15.61
CA GLY A 57 -18.48 12.32 -16.34
C GLY A 57 -17.55 13.53 -16.30
N ARG A 58 -16.24 13.30 -16.15
CA ARG A 58 -15.21 14.32 -16.15
C ARG A 58 -14.65 14.54 -17.55
#